data_AF-A0A2E8UQM3-F1
#
_entry.id   AF-A0A2E8UQM3-F1
#
_cell.length_a   1.000
_cell.length_b   1.000
_cell.length_c   1.000
_cell.angle_alpha   90.00
_cell.angle_beta   90.00
_cell.angle_gamma   90.00
#
_symmetry.space_group_name_H-M   'P 1'
#
loop_
_entity.id
_entity.type
_entity.pdbx_description
1 polymer ?
#
loop_
_entity_poly.entity_id
_entity_poly.type
_entity_poly.pdbx_seq_one_letter_code
_entity_poly.pdbx_strand_id
1 'polypeptide(L)' 'MALEASQLAKLLKLRAVGWSQQEIADAIGTSQQVVAYQLKKLKEESMKKDPEDVFNAAILGGLAIGAGIMALAQLLKK' A
#
# COMPACT_ATOMS: atom_id res chain seq x y z
N MET A 1 -13.45 -0.71 1.96
CA MET A 1 -13.27 -0.97 0.51
C MET A 1 -11.80 -1.24 0.25
N ALA A 2 -11.45 -2.29 -0.48
CA ALA A 2 -10.06 -2.54 -0.86
C ALA A 2 -9.69 -1.58 -2.00
N LEU A 3 -8.47 -1.04 -1.99
CA LEU A 3 -7.96 -0.28 -3.14
C LEU A 3 -7.46 -1.28 -4.19
N GLU A 4 -7.73 -1.00 -5.45
CA GLU A 4 -7.09 -1.70 -6.56
C GLU A 4 -5.57 -1.46 -6.54
N ALA A 5 -4.80 -2.40 -7.09
CA ALA A 5 -3.34 -2.29 -7.11
C ALA A 5 -2.85 -0.98 -7.75
N SER A 6 -3.55 -0.50 -8.79
CA SER A 6 -3.27 0.77 -9.47
C SER A 6 -3.54 1.99 -8.57
N GLN A 7 -4.61 1.97 -7.78
CA GLN A 7 -4.95 3.04 -6.83
C GLN A 7 -3.95 3.08 -5.67
N LEU A 8 -3.51 1.92 -5.19
CA LEU A 8 -2.50 1.85 -4.15
C LEU A 8 -1.13 2.37 -4.65
N ALA A 9 -0.70 1.98 -5.84
CA ALA A 9 0.54 2.48 -6.42
C ALA A 9 0.50 4.01 -6.57
N LYS A 10 -0.65 4.55 -6.97
CA LYS A 10 -0.87 6.01 -7.07
C LYS A 10 -0.87 6.68 -5.70
N LEU A 11 -1.52 6.10 -4.69
CA LEU A 11 -1.47 6.55 -3.29
C LEU A 11 -0.03 6.64 -2.77
N LEU A 12 0.77 5.60 -2.97
CA LEU A 12 2.17 5.55 -2.49
C LEU A 12 3.02 6.62 -3.17
N LYS A 13 2.91 6.74 -4.50
CA LYS A 13 3.63 7.78 -5.28
C LYS A 13 3.28 9.18 -4.80
N LEU A 14 1.98 9.49 -4.70
CA LEU A 14 1.50 10.81 -4.27
C LEU A 14 1.89 11.11 -2.82
N ARG A 15 1.81 10.12 -1.93
CA ARG A 15 2.23 10.29 -0.54
C ARG A 15 3.73 10.57 -0.40
N ALA A 16 4.56 9.91 -1.22
CA ALA A 16 6.01 10.09 -1.22
C ALA A 16 6.43 11.50 -1.66
N VAL A 17 5.67 12.12 -2.58
CA VAL A 17 5.90 13.51 -3.03
C VAL A 17 5.19 14.56 -2.16
N GLY A 18 4.59 14.16 -1.03
CA GLY A 18 4.08 15.07 -0.01
C GLY A 18 2.61 15.47 -0.13
N TRP A 19 1.82 14.82 -0.98
CA TRP A 19 0.38 15.13 -1.10
C TRP A 19 -0.37 14.77 0.18
N SER A 20 -1.38 15.57 0.50
CA SER A 20 -2.29 15.32 1.62
C SER A 20 -3.20 14.13 1.35
N GLN A 21 -3.75 13.53 2.41
CA GLN A 21 -4.68 12.40 2.28
C GLN A 21 -5.94 12.75 1.49
N GLN A 22 -6.38 14.01 1.56
CA GLN A 22 -7.54 14.50 0.83
C GLN A 22 -7.21 14.59 -0.67
N GLU A 23 -6.11 15.24 -1.05
CA GLU A 23 -5.69 15.34 -2.45
C GLU A 23 -5.45 13.95 -3.07
N ILE A 24 -4.92 13.01 -2.30
CA ILE A 24 -4.76 11.61 -2.74
C ILE A 24 -6.12 10.95 -2.97
N ALA A 25 -7.06 11.13 -2.04
CA ALA A 25 -8.41 10.56 -2.14
C ALA A 25 -9.13 11.05 -3.39
N ASP A 26 -9.05 12.36 -3.65
CA ASP A 26 -9.60 13.00 -4.84
C ASP A 26 -8.92 12.46 -6.12
N ALA A 27 -7.60 12.29 -6.11
CA ALA A 27 -6.82 11.83 -7.26
C ALA A 27 -7.04 10.36 -7.64
N ILE A 28 -7.53 9.52 -6.72
CA ILE A 28 -7.76 8.08 -6.94
C ILE A 28 -9.24 7.68 -6.84
N GLY A 29 -10.15 8.64 -6.64
CA GLY A 29 -11.59 8.43 -6.61
C GLY A 29 -12.08 7.64 -5.40
N THR A 30 -11.57 7.93 -4.21
CA THR A 30 -11.94 7.26 -2.96
C THR A 30 -12.16 8.28 -1.84
N SER A 31 -12.45 7.81 -0.61
CA SER A 31 -12.55 8.70 0.55
C SER A 31 -11.22 8.88 1.27
N GLN A 32 -11.04 10.04 1.90
CA GLN A 32 -9.88 10.33 2.76
C GLN A 32 -9.71 9.26 3.86
N GLN A 33 -10.82 8.73 4.39
CA GLN A 33 -10.81 7.68 5.41
C GLN A 33 -10.19 6.37 4.89
N VAL A 34 -10.46 6.00 3.63
CA VAL A 34 -9.85 4.82 3.00
C VAL A 34 -8.35 5.04 2.83
N VAL A 35 -7.91 6.22 2.40
CA VAL A 35 -6.48 6.57 2.30
C VAL A 35 -5.80 6.50 3.67
N ALA A 36 -6.41 7.11 4.70
CA ALA A 36 -5.90 7.08 6.06
C ALA A 36 -5.76 5.64 6.60
N TYR A 37 -6.77 4.80 6.35
CA TYR A 37 -6.74 3.39 6.74
C TYR A 37 -5.58 2.63 6.08
N GLN A 38 -5.35 2.81 4.78
CA GLN A 38 -4.26 2.10 4.10
C GLN A 38 -2.88 2.58 4.53
N LEU A 39 -2.71 3.89 4.73
CA LEU A 39 -1.46 4.44 5.27
C LEU A 39 -1.19 3.93 6.70
N LYS A 40 -2.24 3.82 7.53
CA LYS A 40 -2.14 3.23 8.87
C LYS A 40 -1.70 1.77 8.79
N LYS A 41 -2.31 0.98 7.91
CA LYS A 41 -1.98 -0.45 7.71
C LYS A 41 -0.54 -0.64 7.23
N LEU A 42 -0.08 0.18 6.29
CA LEU A 42 1.31 0.21 5.83
C LEU A 42 2.29 0.53 6.97
N LYS A 43 1.97 1.54 7.77
CA LYS A 43 2.77 1.91 8.95
C LYS A 43 2.84 0.75 9.95
N GLU A 44 1.71 0.13 10.29
CA GLU A 44 1.66 -1.00 11.22
C GLU A 44 2.48 -2.20 10.73
N GLU A 45 2.45 -2.50 9.43
CA GLU A 45 3.27 -3.56 8.85
C GLU A 45 4.77 -3.19 8.84
N SER A 46 5.13 -1.94 8.56
CA SER A 46 6.53 -1.46 8.63
C SER A 46 7.10 -1.42 10.04
N MET A 47 6.26 -1.53 11.07
CA MET A 47 6.71 -1.69 12.45
C MET A 47 7.00 -3.16 12.81
N LYS A 48 6.51 -4.12 12.00
CA LYS A 48 6.72 -5.56 12.20
C LYS A 48 7.77 -6.15 11.27
N LYS A 49 8.02 -5.50 10.13
CA LYS A 49 8.90 -5.92 9.04
C LYS A 49 9.75 -4.74 8.61
N ASP A 50 10.79 -4.99 7.82
CA ASP A 50 11.56 -3.91 7.25
C ASP A 50 10.66 -2.97 6.39
N PRO A 51 10.75 -1.64 6.57
CA PRO A 51 9.96 -0.69 5.79
C PRO A 51 10.16 -0.79 4.27
N GLU A 52 11.37 -1.12 3.80
CA GLU A 52 11.65 -1.31 2.37
C GLU A 52 10.94 -2.56 1.84
N ASP A 53 10.93 -3.65 2.61
CA ASP A 53 10.17 -4.86 2.24
C ASP A 53 8.67 -4.58 2.11
N VAL A 54 8.11 -3.81 3.04
CA VAL A 54 6.70 -3.42 3.03
C VAL A 54 6.39 -2.52 1.82
N PHE A 55 7.26 -1.55 1.53
CA PHE A 55 7.11 -0.67 0.38
C PHE A 55 7.21 -1.44 -0.95
N ASN A 56 8.25 -2.27 -1.11
CA ASN A 56 8.46 -3.09 -2.29
C ASN A 56 7.29 -4.07 -2.51
N ALA A 57 6.79 -4.72 -1.46
CA ALA A 57 5.61 -5.58 -1.54
C ALA A 57 4.34 -4.80 -1.94
N ALA A 58 4.17 -3.56 -1.45
CA ALA A 58 3.03 -2.72 -1.80
C ALA A 58 3.06 -2.27 -3.28
N ILE A 59 4.26 -1.98 -3.82
CA ILE A 59 4.47 -1.55 -5.21
C ILE A 59 4.42 -2.73 -6.20
N LEU A 60 5.04 -3.87 -5.86
CA LEU A 60 5.19 -5.01 -6.77
C LEU A 60 3.99 -5.97 -6.77
N GLY A 61 3.16 -5.94 -5.73
CA GLY A 61 2.10 -6.96 -5.56
C GLY A 61 0.78 -6.46 -4.99
N GLY A 62 0.56 -5.14 -4.90
CA GLY A 62 -0.73 -4.57 -4.51
C GLY A 62 -1.27 -5.13 -3.20
N LEU A 63 -0.58 -4.88 -2.08
CA LEU A 63 -0.97 -5.23 -0.69
C LEU A 63 -1.98 -6.39 -0.57
N ALA A 64 -1.55 -7.60 -0.92
CA ALA A 64 -2.19 -8.80 -0.39
C ALA A 64 -1.79 -9.00 1.08
N ILE A 65 -2.10 -8.01 1.92
CA ILE A 65 -1.93 -8.08 3.37
C ILE A 65 -3.08 -8.93 3.90
N GLY A 66 -2.86 -10.25 3.86
CA GLY A 66 -3.77 -11.28 4.32
C GLY A 66 -3.50 -12.68 3.75
N ALA A 67 -2.89 -12.79 2.56
CA ALA A 67 -2.56 -14.11 1.96
C ALA A 67 -1.47 -14.04 0.87
N GLY A 68 -1.36 -12.94 0.12
CA GLY A 68 -0.50 -12.91 -1.08
C GLY A 68 0.97 -12.57 -0.82
N ILE A 69 1.36 -12.05 0.35
CA ILE A 69 2.79 -12.01 0.72
C ILE A 69 3.34 -13.43 0.87
N MET A 70 2.55 -14.38 1.37
CA MET A 70 3.00 -15.78 1.45
C MET A 70 3.12 -16.43 0.07
N ALA A 71 2.21 -16.11 -0.85
CA ALA A 71 2.27 -16.58 -2.24
C ALA A 71 3.45 -16.00 -3.03
N LEU A 72 3.73 -14.70 -2.91
CA LEU A 72 4.87 -14.06 -3.59
C LEU A 72 6.21 -14.50 -2.98
N ALA A 73 6.30 -14.62 -1.65
CA ALA A 73 7.49 -15.12 -0.97
C ALA A 73 7.80 -16.59 -1.32
N GLN A 74 6.78 -17.43 -1.57
CA GLN A 74 6.98 -18.79 -2.07
C GLN A 74 7.42 -18.82 -3.54
N LEU A 75 7.00 -17.85 -4.36
CA LEU A 75 7.38 -17.77 -5.77
C LEU A 75 8.81 -17.26 -5.98
N LEU A 76 9.29 -16.35 -5.12
CA LEU A 76 10.66 -15.82 -5.12
C LEU A 76 11.69 -16.77 -4.48
N LYS A 77 11.22 -17.82 -3.78
CA LYS A 77 12.08 -18.86 -3.19
C LYS A 77 12.43 -20.00 -4.16
N LYS A 78 12.28 -19.79 -5.47
CA LYS A 78 12.71 -20.74 -6.51
C LYS A 78 14.17 -20.57 -6.88
#